data_AF-A0A7X7BYG9-F1
#
_entry.id   AF-A0A7X7BYG9-F1
#
_cell.length_a   1.000
_cell.length_b   1.000
_cell.length_c   1.000
_cell.angle_alpha   90.00
_cell.angle_beta   90.00
_cell.angle_gamma   90.00
#
_symmetry.space_group_name_H-M   'P 1'
#
loop_
_entity.id
_entity.type
_entity.pdbx_description
1 polymer ?
#
loop_
_entity_poly.entity_id
_entity_poly.type
_entity_poly.pdbx_seq_one_letter_code
_entity_poly.pdbx_strand_id
1 'polypeptide(L)'
;MFYSDEGLMESKILEHFAILEQPLTEDMTPEYTQAALVWASLSKDPQAFWNAYENYVNVTKPNKLPKYIQQAAYMFATLYNQEYLSVLPYDEDTISRYQSFDTFVRSSRGSVLELRNECSKHFTDTYFYYFFFVENNI
;
A
#
# COMPACT_ATOMS: atom_id res chain seq x y z
N MET A 1 18.64 1.47 32.23
CA MET A 1 17.30 1.48 31.59
C MET A 1 17.46 2.33 30.34
N PHE A 2 17.72 1.70 29.20
CA PHE A 2 17.75 2.41 27.92
C PHE A 2 16.29 2.52 27.49
N TYR A 3 15.78 3.74 27.34
CA TYR A 3 14.53 3.97 26.64
C TYR A 3 14.80 3.61 25.18
N SER A 4 14.40 2.41 24.75
CA SER A 4 14.21 2.18 23.32
C SER A 4 12.98 2.99 22.93
N ASP A 5 13.11 3.82 21.92
CA ASP A 5 12.03 4.58 21.31
C ASP A 5 11.04 3.70 20.52
N GLU A 6 11.09 2.38 20.67
CA GLU A 6 10.19 1.38 20.05
C GLU A 6 10.05 1.54 18.52
N GLY A 7 11.01 2.17 17.84
CA GLY A 7 10.92 2.46 16.41
C GLY A 7 10.15 3.73 16.05
N LEU A 8 9.81 4.57 17.03
CA LEU A 8 9.06 5.82 16.86
C LEU A 8 9.83 6.85 16.01
N MET A 9 11.16 6.87 16.09
CA MET A 9 11.96 7.78 15.27
C MET A 9 11.97 7.32 13.81
N GLU A 10 12.13 6.03 13.55
CA GLU A 10 12.06 5.45 12.21
C GLU A 10 10.69 5.67 11.59
N SER A 11 9.60 5.46 12.34
CA SER A 11 8.25 5.72 11.85
C SER A 11 8.05 7.19 11.46
N LYS A 12 8.54 8.13 12.27
CA LYS A 12 8.47 9.57 11.98
C LYS A 12 9.33 9.98 10.79
N ILE A 13 10.50 9.35 10.62
CA ILE A 13 11.35 9.57 9.45
C ILE A 13 10.67 9.05 8.18
N LEU A 14 10.08 7.84 8.22
CA LEU A 14 9.37 7.28 7.07
C LEU A 14 8.09 8.03 6.74
N GLU A 15 7.34 8.47 7.76
CA GLU A 15 6.19 9.36 7.60
C GLU A 15 6.60 10.67 6.93
N HIS A 16 7.69 11.29 7.38
CA HIS A 16 8.23 12.50 6.77
C HIS A 16 8.53 12.27 5.28
N PHE A 17 9.24 11.20 4.92
CA PHE A 17 9.55 10.90 3.52
C PHE A 17 8.34 10.51 2.69
N ALA A 18 7.32 9.90 3.29
CA ALA A 18 6.10 9.48 2.59
C ALA A 18 5.24 10.67 2.16
N ILE A 19 5.23 11.77 2.92
CA ILE A 19 4.41 12.94 2.61
C ILE A 19 5.10 13.95 1.69
N LEU A 20 6.40 13.82 1.42
CA LEU A 20 7.13 14.74 0.55
C LEU A 20 6.57 14.73 -0.87
N GLU A 21 6.12 15.90 -1.34
CA GLU A 21 5.63 16.11 -2.71
C GLU A 21 6.75 16.06 -3.76
N GLN A 22 8.01 16.19 -3.35
CA GLN A 22 9.17 16.09 -4.22
C GLN A 22 10.31 15.35 -3.50
N PRO A 23 11.15 14.60 -4.22
CA PRO A 23 12.30 13.97 -3.61
C PRO A 23 13.27 15.06 -3.12
N LEU A 24 13.62 15.01 -1.83
CA LEU A 24 14.72 15.82 -1.31
C LEU A 24 16.00 15.30 -1.98
N THR A 25 16.51 16.09 -2.93
CA THR A 25 17.88 16.15 -3.50
C THR A 25 18.82 14.98 -3.23
N GLU A 26 19.47 14.41 -4.27
CA GLU A 26 20.66 13.52 -4.35
C GLU A 26 20.87 12.37 -3.32
N ASP A 27 20.47 12.54 -2.06
CA ASP A 27 20.62 11.64 -0.91
C ASP A 27 19.42 10.70 -0.69
N MET A 28 18.30 10.87 -1.41
CA MET A 28 17.20 9.89 -1.40
C MET A 28 17.63 8.61 -2.12
N THR A 29 18.18 7.66 -1.36
CA THR A 29 18.57 6.37 -1.89
C THR A 29 17.34 5.50 -2.22
N PRO A 30 17.47 4.54 -3.15
CA PRO A 30 16.41 3.59 -3.46
C PRO A 30 15.79 2.92 -2.23
N GLU A 31 16.61 2.57 -1.25
CA GLU A 31 16.20 1.90 -0.02
C GLU A 31 15.25 2.77 0.81
N TYR A 32 15.53 4.07 0.95
CA TYR A 32 14.67 4.99 1.68
C TYR A 32 13.33 5.18 0.98
N THR A 33 13.34 5.32 -0.35
CA THR A 33 12.09 5.48 -1.12
C THR A 33 11.21 4.23 -1.05
N GLN A 34 11.83 3.05 -1.06
CA GLN A 34 11.12 1.79 -0.90
C GLN A 34 10.55 1.64 0.50
N ALA A 35 11.32 1.97 1.55
CA ALA A 35 10.85 1.91 2.93
C ALA A 35 9.69 2.90 3.17
N ALA A 36 9.79 4.13 2.65
CA ALA A 36 8.74 5.13 2.73
C ALA A 36 7.46 4.70 2.00
N LEU A 37 7.59 4.06 0.82
CA LEU A 37 6.46 3.52 0.09
C LEU A 37 5.77 2.37 0.83
N VAL A 38 6.54 1.44 1.42
CA VAL A 38 5.99 0.38 2.28
C VAL A 38 5.25 0.99 3.46
N TRP A 39 5.87 1.96 4.14
CA TRP A 39 5.26 2.67 5.26
C TRP A 39 3.94 3.35 4.87
N ALA A 40 3.94 4.10 3.77
CA ALA A 40 2.74 4.78 3.27
C ALA A 40 1.62 3.79 2.90
N SER A 41 1.98 2.61 2.37
CA SER A 41 1.01 1.55 2.13
C SER A 41 0.41 1.01 3.43
N LEU A 42 1.16 1.03 4.54
CA LEU A 42 0.68 0.55 5.83
C LEU A 42 -0.08 1.62 6.62
N SER A 43 0.20 2.91 6.44
CA SER A 43 -0.50 4.01 7.11
C SER A 43 -1.95 4.18 6.64
N LYS A 44 -2.33 3.53 5.54
CA LYS A 44 -3.66 3.60 4.91
C LYS A 44 -4.05 5.01 4.44
N ASP A 45 -3.07 5.90 4.26
CA ASP A 45 -3.26 7.25 3.70
C ASP A 45 -3.01 7.25 2.18
N PRO A 46 -4.05 7.47 1.35
CA PRO A 46 -3.89 7.48 -0.11
C PRO A 46 -2.94 8.58 -0.61
N GLN A 47 -2.94 9.76 0.02
CA GLN A 47 -2.09 10.87 -0.43
C GLN A 47 -0.63 10.57 -0.16
N ALA A 48 -0.31 10.11 1.06
CA ALA A 48 1.04 9.67 1.41
C ALA A 48 1.51 8.52 0.50
N PHE A 49 0.61 7.58 0.17
CA PHE A 49 0.93 6.49 -0.75
C PHE A 49 1.35 7.00 -2.14
N TRP A 50 0.57 7.90 -2.75
CA TRP A 50 0.88 8.39 -4.10
C TRP A 50 2.15 9.24 -4.13
N ASN A 51 2.36 10.10 -3.13
CA ASN A 51 3.61 10.88 -3.01
C ASN A 51 4.82 9.94 -2.90
N ALA A 52 4.76 8.93 -2.01
CA ALA A 52 5.82 7.95 -1.85
C ALA A 52 6.03 7.09 -3.11
N TYR A 53 4.95 6.75 -3.82
CA TYR A 53 4.99 5.97 -5.05
C TYR A 53 5.70 6.73 -6.17
N GLU A 54 5.35 8.01 -6.38
CA GLU A 54 6.01 8.86 -7.37
C GLU A 54 7.50 9.02 -7.06
N ASN A 55 7.85 9.26 -5.80
CA ASN A 55 9.24 9.32 -5.35
C ASN A 55 10.00 8.01 -5.64
N TYR A 56 9.40 6.87 -5.32
CA TYR A 56 9.99 5.55 -5.60
C TYR A 56 10.21 5.32 -7.09
N VAL A 57 9.22 5.60 -7.94
CA VAL A 57 9.34 5.39 -9.40
C VAL A 57 10.39 6.32 -10.00
N ASN A 58 10.43 7.58 -9.57
CA ASN A 58 11.39 8.57 -10.08
C ASN A 58 12.84 8.24 -9.70
N VAL A 59 13.08 7.80 -8.46
CA VAL A 59 14.41 7.48 -7.94
C VAL A 59 14.90 6.12 -8.42
N THR A 60 14.08 5.07 -8.30
CA THR A 60 14.51 3.69 -8.53
C THR A 60 14.35 3.22 -9.96
N LYS A 61 13.48 3.89 -10.75
CA LYS A 61 13.13 3.54 -12.14
C LYS A 61 12.92 2.03 -12.30
N PRO A 62 11.99 1.45 -11.52
CA PRO A 62 11.87 0.01 -11.41
C PRO A 62 11.38 -0.58 -12.74
N ASN A 63 12.06 -1.63 -13.23
CA ASN A 63 11.63 -2.34 -14.44
C ASN A 63 10.29 -3.08 -14.23
N LYS A 64 9.98 -3.44 -12.98
CA LYS A 64 8.70 -4.04 -12.57
C LYS A 64 8.39 -3.67 -11.12
N LEU A 65 7.14 -3.31 -10.85
CA LEU A 65 6.67 -3.03 -9.50
C LEU A 65 6.46 -4.31 -8.69
N PRO A 66 6.81 -4.32 -7.39
CA PRO A 66 6.47 -5.42 -6.50
C PRO A 66 4.95 -5.67 -6.46
N LYS A 67 4.54 -6.94 -6.35
CA LYS A 67 3.13 -7.35 -6.39
C LYS A 67 2.26 -6.64 -5.35
N TYR A 68 2.74 -6.51 -4.11
CA TYR A 68 1.98 -5.83 -3.05
C TYR A 68 1.79 -4.32 -3.31
N ILE A 69 2.77 -3.67 -3.94
CA ILE A 69 2.66 -2.27 -4.38
C ILE A 69 1.65 -2.14 -5.51
N GLN A 70 1.69 -3.05 -6.49
CA GLN A 70 0.68 -3.06 -7.56
C GLN A 70 -0.73 -3.24 -6.98
N GLN A 71 -0.91 -4.15 -6.01
CA GLN A 71 -2.19 -4.36 -5.33
C GLN A 71 -2.65 -3.13 -4.54
N ALA A 72 -1.74 -2.47 -3.82
CA ALA A 72 -2.03 -1.23 -3.12
C ALA A 72 -2.43 -0.11 -4.08
N ALA A 73 -1.64 0.11 -5.14
CA ALA A 73 -1.91 1.11 -6.16
C ALA A 73 -3.25 0.87 -6.88
N TYR A 74 -3.56 -0.38 -7.25
CA TYR A 74 -4.82 -0.71 -7.91
C TYR A 74 -6.03 -0.48 -6.99
N MET A 75 -5.91 -0.86 -5.71
CA MET A 75 -6.95 -0.61 -4.71
C MET A 75 -7.15 0.89 -4.48
N PHE A 76 -6.09 1.66 -4.21
CA PHE A 76 -6.19 3.10 -3.99
C PHE A 76 -6.70 3.83 -5.23
N ALA A 77 -6.31 3.41 -6.44
CA ALA A 77 -6.84 3.95 -7.67
C ALA A 77 -8.34 3.68 -7.82
N THR A 78 -8.79 2.46 -7.50
CA THR A 78 -10.22 2.12 -7.55
C THR A 78 -11.05 2.92 -6.54
N LEU A 79 -10.51 3.14 -5.33
CA LEU A 79 -11.21 3.80 -4.23
C LEU A 79 -11.21 5.33 -4.33
N TYR A 80 -10.10 5.94 -4.76
CA TYR A 80 -9.87 7.38 -4.62
C TYR A 80 -9.44 8.09 -5.90
N ASN A 81 -8.78 7.41 -6.84
CA ASN A 81 -8.22 8.06 -8.02
C ASN A 81 -8.21 7.16 -9.26
N GLN A 82 -9.32 7.14 -9.98
CA GLN A 82 -9.56 6.21 -11.09
C GLN A 82 -8.67 6.47 -12.31
N GLU A 83 -8.05 7.65 -12.43
CA GLU A 83 -7.16 7.98 -13.55
C GLU A 83 -5.98 6.98 -13.63
N TYR A 84 -5.43 6.61 -12.47
CA TYR A 84 -4.32 5.66 -12.36
C TYR A 84 -4.64 4.25 -12.85
N LEU A 85 -5.92 3.85 -12.92
CA LEU A 85 -6.34 2.54 -13.42
C LEU A 85 -5.95 2.30 -14.88
N SER A 86 -5.90 3.38 -15.67
CA SER A 86 -5.60 3.32 -17.11
C SER A 86 -4.15 3.60 -17.46
N VAL A 87 -3.39 4.18 -16.52
CA VAL A 87 -2.03 4.68 -16.75
C VAL A 87 -0.97 3.69 -16.27
N LEU A 88 -1.24 2.96 -15.19
CA LEU A 88 -0.25 2.08 -14.59
C LEU A 88 -0.31 0.65 -15.17
N PRO A 89 0.85 0.01 -15.42
CA PRO A 89 0.90 -1.34 -15.97
C PRO A 89 0.70 -2.39 -14.86
N TYR A 90 -0.55 -2.64 -14.50
CA TYR A 90 -0.90 -3.67 -13.52
C TYR A 90 -0.82 -5.08 -14.14
N ASP A 91 -0.27 -6.03 -13.38
CA ASP A 91 -0.34 -7.44 -13.74
C ASP A 91 -1.82 -7.90 -13.75
N GLU A 92 -2.22 -8.73 -14.71
CA GLU A 92 -3.60 -9.26 -14.83
C GLU A 92 -4.06 -9.97 -13.56
N ASP A 93 -3.15 -10.68 -12.88
CA ASP A 93 -3.43 -11.32 -11.60
C ASP A 93 -3.86 -10.29 -10.53
N THR A 94 -3.20 -9.13 -10.45
CA THR A 94 -3.58 -8.06 -9.50
C THR A 94 -5.00 -7.58 -9.74
N ILE A 95 -5.35 -7.33 -11.00
CA ILE A 95 -6.69 -6.88 -11.42
C ILE A 95 -7.73 -7.93 -11.06
N SER A 96 -7.53 -9.17 -11.49
CA SER A 96 -8.46 -10.29 -11.30
C SER A 96 -8.67 -10.60 -9.81
N ARG A 97 -7.58 -10.62 -9.04
CA ARG A 97 -7.59 -10.82 -7.58
C ARG A 97 -8.40 -9.75 -6.86
N TYR A 98 -8.20 -8.48 -7.20
CA TYR A 98 -8.94 -7.39 -6.58
C TYR A 98 -10.42 -7.41 -6.97
N GLN A 99 -10.75 -7.62 -8.24
CA GLN A 99 -12.14 -7.71 -8.70
C GLN A 99 -12.90 -8.87 -8.01
N SER A 100 -12.22 -10.00 -7.82
CA SER A 100 -12.76 -11.14 -7.07
C SER A 100 -13.02 -10.77 -5.61
N PHE A 101 -12.08 -10.06 -4.99
CA PHE A 101 -12.21 -9.58 -3.61
C PHE A 101 -13.35 -8.56 -3.45
N ASP A 102 -13.42 -7.54 -4.31
CA ASP A 102 -14.48 -6.52 -4.28
C ASP A 102 -15.87 -7.15 -4.49
N THR A 103 -15.98 -8.10 -5.42
CA THR A 103 -17.21 -8.88 -5.61
C THR A 103 -17.57 -9.67 -4.35
N PHE A 104 -16.60 -10.33 -3.74
CA PHE A 104 -16.79 -11.10 -2.51
C PHE A 104 -17.31 -10.21 -1.37
N VAL A 105 -16.65 -9.07 -1.14
CA VAL A 105 -17.01 -8.10 -0.11
C VAL A 105 -18.42 -7.53 -0.36
N ARG A 106 -18.75 -7.13 -1.59
CA ARG A 106 -20.06 -6.58 -1.94
C ARG A 106 -21.20 -7.59 -1.88
N SER A 107 -20.93 -8.86 -2.14
CA SER A 107 -21.94 -9.93 -2.11
C SER A 107 -22.23 -10.45 -0.69
N SER A 108 -21.32 -10.20 0.25
CA SER A 108 -21.48 -10.62 1.64
C SER A 108 -22.60 -9.83 2.32
N ARG A 109 -23.44 -10.54 3.06
CA ARG A 109 -24.52 -9.98 3.89
C ARG A 109 -24.29 -10.22 5.40
N GLY A 110 -23.15 -10.83 5.74
CA GLY A 110 -22.78 -11.17 7.10
C GLY A 110 -22.13 -10.00 7.85
N SER A 111 -21.83 -10.23 9.12
CA SER A 111 -21.00 -9.35 9.94
C SER A 111 -19.59 -9.19 9.36
N VAL A 112 -18.87 -8.15 9.79
CA VAL A 112 -17.46 -7.93 9.41
C VAL A 112 -16.58 -9.13 9.79
N LEU A 113 -16.87 -9.81 10.91
CA LEU A 113 -16.14 -10.99 11.35
C LEU A 113 -16.34 -12.18 10.42
N GLU A 114 -17.58 -12.44 10.00
CA GLU A 114 -17.89 -13.49 9.01
C GLU A 114 -17.24 -13.18 7.67
N LEU A 115 -17.31 -11.93 7.22
CA LEU A 115 -16.64 -11.50 6.00
C LEU A 115 -15.12 -11.70 6.08
N ARG A 116 -14.48 -11.33 7.19
CA ARG A 116 -13.04 -11.58 7.43
C ARG A 116 -12.70 -13.06 7.34
N ASN A 117 -13.48 -13.92 8.00
CA ASN A 117 -13.25 -15.37 8.04
C ASN A 117 -13.43 -16.02 6.67
N GLU A 118 -14.38 -15.55 5.87
CA GLU A 118 -14.56 -16.05 4.52
C GLU A 118 -13.47 -15.53 3.58
N CYS A 119 -13.13 -14.24 3.65
CA CYS A 119 -12.04 -13.66 2.88
C CYS A 119 -10.69 -14.32 3.22
N SER A 120 -10.45 -14.74 4.47
CA SER A 120 -9.17 -15.33 4.89
C SER A 120 -8.86 -16.66 4.20
N LYS A 121 -9.88 -17.37 3.69
CA LYS A 121 -9.71 -18.62 2.94
C LYS A 121 -9.08 -18.41 1.57
N HIS A 122 -9.16 -17.20 1.02
CA HIS A 122 -8.80 -16.91 -0.37
C HIS A 122 -7.82 -15.75 -0.52
N PHE A 123 -7.78 -14.83 0.44
CA PHE A 123 -7.13 -13.53 0.27
C PHE A 123 -6.03 -13.19 1.28
N THR A 124 -5.62 -14.12 2.14
CA THR A 124 -4.55 -13.90 3.14
C THR A 124 -3.19 -13.53 2.55
N ASP A 125 -2.96 -13.79 1.27
CA ASP A 125 -1.75 -13.47 0.53
C ASP A 125 -1.79 -12.10 -0.17
N THR A 126 -2.86 -11.32 0.01
CA THR A 126 -3.06 -10.05 -0.70
C THR A 126 -3.09 -8.83 0.19
N TYR A 127 -2.51 -7.74 -0.30
CA TYR A 127 -2.45 -6.46 0.40
C TYR A 127 -3.83 -5.96 0.85
N PHE A 128 -4.85 -6.05 0.01
CA PHE A 128 -6.19 -5.57 0.37
C PHE A 128 -6.83 -6.35 1.52
N TYR A 129 -6.51 -7.64 1.72
CA TYR A 129 -6.95 -8.36 2.93
C TYR A 129 -6.32 -7.78 4.20
N TYR A 130 -5.02 -7.49 4.16
CA TYR A 130 -4.33 -6.83 5.27
C TYR A 130 -4.91 -5.43 5.50
N PHE A 131 -5.12 -4.66 4.43
CA PHE A 131 -5.68 -3.32 4.52
C PHE A 131 -7.05 -3.29 5.22
N PHE A 132 -7.96 -4.20 4.88
CA PHE A 132 -9.32 -4.17 5.43
C PHE A 132 -9.48 -4.92 6.76
N PHE A 133 -8.71 -5.99 7.00
CA PHE A 133 -8.99 -6.92 8.10
C PHE A 133 -7.85 -7.12 9.10
N VAL A 134 -6.66 -6.61 8.81
CA VAL A 134 -5.55 -6.62 9.77
C VAL A 134 -5.43 -5.21 10.34
N GLU A 135 -5.57 -5.12 11.66
CA GLU A 135 -5.28 -3.90 12.38
C GLU A 135 -3.78 -3.64 12.32
N ASN A 136 -3.44 -2.48 11.77
CA ASN A 136 -2.09 -1.98 11.78
C ASN A 136 -1.90 -1.26 13.13
N ASN A 137 -1.44 -2.00 14.15
CA ASN A 137 -0.84 -1.39 15.33
C ASN A 137 0.56 -0.93 14.93
N ILE A 138 0.64 0.25 14.35
CA ILE A 138 1.88 0.93 13.98
C ILE A 138 2.09 2.08 14.96
#